data_AF-A0AAP8T3X8-F1
#
_entry.id   AF-A0AAP8T3X8-F1
#
_cell.length_a   1.000
_cell.length_b   1.000
_cell.length_c   1.000
_cell.angle_alpha   90.00
_cell.angle_beta   90.00
_cell.angle_gamma   90.00
#
_symmetry.space_group_name_H-M   'P 1'
#
loop_
_entity.id
_entity.type
_entity.pdbx_description
1 polymer ?
#
loop_
_entity_poly.entity_id
_entity_poly.type
_entity_poly.pdbx_seq_one_letter_code
_entity_poly.pdbx_strand_id
1 'polypeptide(L)'
;MNMTDAQATASRERANGMDAERVGAFEHCHAREQSLSLPVPSIDSLEGAFLDPSLSRVVVRIAPYPGMACGDRIVLSWRGHDIEGLPYHHEIPRFISEAQLGRAIVLVVRGAHVAALDGGSLEMFWTLTSAARPEPVISLRRQLDVGDVRCSLLPATLEDAVGGSLDPARVIDGTSVTLQPYAGMSAGDRVRLIWEGAVQGASLRDTLIVESFAVGRPLVLGIAPEFITPHLGGEVVVRYCVEQQSGAIRESGETRISIAPLERGVLAAPQVLEADDGVLNVEDAIDGVSVLISDARVEEGELVYLKCDGESFFHRDDREVINGMAMQPLVFIVPYRFWREHVDTLVQVSYSVERLDDVSQMSGVKLLRVKG
;
A
#
# COMPACT_ATOMS: atom_id res chain seq x y z
N MET A 1 7.03 71.47 30.02
CA MET A 1 7.38 72.52 29.04
C MET A 1 8.15 73.58 29.81
N ASN A 2 9.44 73.85 29.63
CA ASN A 2 10.36 73.60 28.52
C ASN A 2 11.72 73.11 29.04
N MET A 3 12.34 72.25 28.25
CA MET A 3 13.75 71.84 28.32
C MET A 3 14.67 72.88 27.68
N THR A 4 15.91 72.98 28.19
CA THR A 4 17.24 73.08 27.52
C THR A 4 18.21 73.67 28.57
N ASP A 5 19.47 73.28 28.79
CA ASP A 5 20.56 72.67 28.00
C ASP A 5 21.53 72.00 29.01
N ALA A 6 22.12 70.81 28.79
CA ALA A 6 23.19 70.41 27.88
C ALA A 6 24.63 70.83 28.29
N GLN A 7 25.49 69.81 28.30
CA GLN A 7 26.96 69.75 28.19
C GLN A 7 27.84 69.74 29.45
N ALA A 8 28.57 68.63 29.62
CA ALA A 8 29.99 68.62 29.98
C ALA A 8 30.64 67.26 29.62
N THR A 9 31.63 67.30 28.73
CA THR A 9 32.65 66.27 28.51
C THR A 9 33.96 66.75 29.11
N ALA A 10 34.63 65.95 29.96
CA ALA A 10 36.08 65.99 30.14
C ALA A 10 36.59 64.80 30.96
N SER A 11 37.82 64.41 30.67
CA SER A 11 38.45 63.12 30.94
C SER A 11 39.55 63.20 32.03
N ARG A 12 39.97 62.01 32.50
CA ARG A 12 41.25 61.59 33.17
C ARG A 12 41.35 61.66 34.71
N GLU A 13 41.63 60.51 35.32
CA GLU A 13 42.92 60.04 35.94
C GLU A 13 42.71 58.66 36.63
N ARG A 14 43.47 57.60 36.32
CA ARG A 14 44.62 56.99 37.06
C ARG A 14 44.35 56.81 38.58
N ALA A 15 44.61 55.70 39.28
CA ALA A 15 45.36 54.45 39.05
C ALA A 15 45.07 53.43 40.21
N ASN A 16 45.66 52.23 40.07
CA ASN A 16 46.06 51.23 41.09
C ASN A 16 45.11 50.09 41.50
N GLY A 17 45.65 48.87 41.39
CA GLY A 17 45.27 47.71 42.21
C GLY A 17 45.26 46.38 41.45
N MET A 18 46.43 45.74 41.31
CA MET A 18 46.52 44.30 41.03
C MET A 18 46.04 43.53 42.27
N ASP A 19 45.13 42.56 42.12
CA ASP A 19 45.43 41.16 42.43
C ASP A 19 44.31 40.17 42.04
N ALA A 20 44.78 39.08 41.44
CA ALA A 20 44.24 37.74 41.27
C ALA A 20 42.72 37.47 41.35
N GLU A 21 42.14 36.99 40.24
CA GLU A 21 41.79 35.56 40.15
C GLU A 21 41.41 35.14 38.73
N ARG A 22 41.71 33.89 38.43
CA ARG A 22 41.77 33.24 37.13
C ARG A 22 40.42 32.56 36.87
N VAL A 23 39.66 33.02 35.88
CA VAL A 23 38.58 32.22 35.27
C VAL A 23 38.78 32.22 33.77
N GLY A 24 39.09 31.04 33.23
CA GLY A 24 39.37 30.82 31.82
C GLY A 24 38.14 31.12 30.98
N ALA A 25 38.30 32.03 30.02
CA ALA A 25 37.40 32.15 28.89
C ALA A 25 37.66 30.95 27.96
N PHE A 26 36.81 29.94 28.08
CA PHE A 26 36.57 29.04 26.96
C PHE A 26 35.78 29.84 25.92
N GLU A 27 36.49 30.47 24.99
CA GLU A 27 35.89 30.89 23.74
C GLU A 27 35.40 29.63 23.01
N HIS A 28 34.12 29.32 23.23
CA HIS A 28 33.39 28.40 22.37
C HIS A 28 33.39 29.01 20.98
N CYS A 29 34.30 28.54 20.13
CA CYS A 29 34.13 28.67 18.69
C CYS A 29 32.81 27.98 18.33
N HIS A 30 31.73 28.76 18.24
CA HIS A 30 30.53 28.34 17.53
C HIS A 30 30.92 28.16 16.07
N ALA A 31 31.38 26.95 15.73
CA ALA A 31 31.32 26.45 14.38
C ALA A 31 29.83 26.47 14.00
N ARG A 32 29.45 27.47 13.20
CA ARG A 32 28.17 27.47 12.52
C ARG A 32 28.07 26.13 11.78
N GLU A 33 27.16 25.27 12.21
CA GLU A 33 26.69 24.15 11.41
C GLU A 33 26.11 24.74 10.11
N GLN A 34 26.96 24.84 9.09
CA GLN A 34 26.49 25.09 7.75
C GLN A 34 25.72 23.84 7.33
N SER A 35 24.40 23.94 7.31
CA SER A 35 23.52 22.94 6.74
C SER A 35 23.95 22.70 5.28
N LEU A 36 24.55 21.54 5.04
CA LEU A 36 25.01 21.13 3.73
C LEU A 36 23.81 20.89 2.82
N SER A 37 23.54 21.83 1.91
CA SER A 37 22.53 21.64 0.88
C SER A 37 23.09 20.72 -0.21
N LEU A 38 22.62 19.47 -0.24
CA LEU A 38 22.99 18.50 -1.25
C LEU A 38 22.12 18.66 -2.52
N PRO A 39 22.70 18.52 -3.72
CA PRO A 39 21.95 18.61 -4.96
C PRO A 39 20.92 17.49 -5.11
N VAL A 40 19.73 17.84 -5.60
CA VAL A 40 18.68 16.90 -5.98
C VAL A 40 19.14 16.09 -7.21
N PRO A 41 18.94 14.75 -7.25
CA PRO A 41 19.19 13.97 -8.45
C PRO A 41 18.24 14.36 -9.59
N SER A 42 18.75 14.38 -10.83
CA SER A 42 17.96 14.67 -12.04
C SER A 42 18.10 13.56 -13.07
N ILE A 43 17.05 13.32 -13.87
CA ILE A 43 17.14 12.43 -15.03
C ILE A 43 17.48 13.26 -16.28
N ASP A 44 18.40 12.75 -17.10
CA ASP A 44 18.74 13.36 -18.40
C ASP A 44 17.51 13.40 -19.31
N SER A 45 17.26 14.57 -19.91
CA SER A 45 16.20 14.78 -20.92
C SER A 45 14.78 14.48 -20.43
N LEU A 46 14.55 14.48 -19.12
CA LEU A 46 13.20 14.37 -18.57
C LEU A 46 12.49 15.74 -18.64
N GLU A 47 11.42 15.81 -19.44
CA GLU A 47 10.53 16.96 -19.49
C GLU A 47 9.26 16.67 -18.66
N GLY A 48 8.99 17.49 -17.65
CA GLY A 48 7.83 17.31 -16.78
C GLY A 48 8.06 16.32 -15.62
N ALA A 49 6.98 15.64 -15.22
CA ALA A 49 6.94 14.76 -14.05
C ALA A 49 6.76 13.28 -14.41
N PHE A 50 6.73 12.92 -15.70
CA PHE A 50 6.39 11.57 -16.16
C PHE A 50 7.62 10.83 -16.70
N LEU A 51 7.81 9.61 -16.25
CA LEU A 51 8.85 8.70 -16.73
C LEU A 51 8.22 7.58 -17.54
N ASP A 52 8.71 7.37 -18.77
CA ASP A 52 8.22 6.30 -19.63
C ASP A 52 8.73 4.92 -19.11
N PRO A 53 7.81 3.99 -18.76
CA PRO A 53 8.13 2.67 -18.22
C PRO A 53 8.84 1.76 -19.22
N SER A 54 8.70 2.04 -20.52
CA SER A 54 9.30 1.26 -21.60
C SER A 54 10.78 1.59 -21.85
N LEU A 55 11.32 2.60 -21.15
CA LEU A 55 12.72 2.99 -21.29
C LEU A 55 13.66 1.86 -20.88
N SER A 56 14.45 1.38 -21.84
CA SER A 56 15.46 0.34 -21.61
C SER A 56 16.53 0.71 -20.56
N ARG A 57 16.75 2.02 -20.34
CA ARG A 57 17.59 2.59 -19.30
C ARG A 57 17.29 4.06 -19.07
N VAL A 58 17.65 4.54 -17.88
CA VAL A 58 17.57 5.94 -17.46
C VAL A 58 18.92 6.38 -16.94
N VAL A 59 19.32 7.62 -17.25
CA VAL A 59 20.58 8.22 -16.77
C VAL A 59 20.25 9.25 -15.69
N VAL A 60 20.69 8.98 -14.47
CA VAL A 60 20.56 9.89 -13.32
C VAL A 60 21.86 10.67 -13.16
N ARG A 61 21.76 11.99 -13.05
CA ARG A 61 22.85 12.90 -12.76
C ARG A 61 22.71 13.52 -11.38
N ILE A 62 23.84 13.59 -10.70
CA ILE A 62 24.00 14.33 -9.44
C ILE A 62 25.10 15.36 -9.66
N ALA A 63 24.79 16.63 -9.43
CA ALA A 63 25.78 17.70 -9.53
C ALA A 63 26.90 17.53 -8.50
N PRO A 64 28.10 18.10 -8.71
CA PRO A 64 29.12 18.16 -7.67
C PRO A 64 28.53 18.81 -6.41
N TYR A 65 28.82 18.23 -5.24
CA TYR A 65 28.30 18.71 -3.96
C TYR A 65 29.40 19.40 -3.13
N PRO A 66 29.05 20.26 -2.17
CA PRO A 66 30.04 20.96 -1.36
C PRO A 66 30.88 19.98 -0.50
N GLY A 67 32.20 20.13 -0.58
CA GLY A 67 33.13 19.24 0.11
C GLY A 67 33.24 17.85 -0.50
N MET A 68 32.92 17.67 -1.79
CA MET A 68 33.18 16.43 -2.53
C MET A 68 34.65 16.03 -2.42
N ALA A 69 34.90 14.83 -1.89
CA ALA A 69 36.23 14.30 -1.65
C ALA A 69 36.42 12.91 -2.27
N CYS A 70 37.66 12.57 -2.59
CA CYS A 70 38.00 11.23 -3.05
C CYS A 70 37.77 10.23 -1.91
N GLY A 71 37.17 9.09 -2.22
CA GLY A 71 36.77 8.08 -1.25
C GLY A 71 35.35 8.27 -0.70
N ASP A 72 34.69 9.40 -0.97
CA ASP A 72 33.27 9.54 -0.65
C ASP A 72 32.46 8.43 -1.32
N ARG A 73 31.46 7.93 -0.60
CA ARG A 73 30.50 6.95 -1.10
C ARG A 73 29.12 7.60 -1.17
N ILE A 74 28.50 7.54 -2.34
CA ILE A 74 27.10 7.87 -2.51
C ILE A 74 26.29 6.60 -2.74
N VAL A 75 25.02 6.60 -2.32
CA VAL A 75 24.05 5.57 -2.67
C VAL A 75 22.81 6.26 -3.20
N LEU A 76 22.48 6.06 -4.48
CA LEU A 76 21.19 6.48 -5.04
C LEU A 76 20.12 5.48 -4.59
N SER A 77 19.11 5.98 -3.91
CA SER A 77 17.88 5.25 -3.60
C SER A 77 16.84 5.51 -4.68
N TRP A 78 16.32 4.43 -5.26
CA TRP A 78 15.26 4.41 -6.27
C TRP A 78 14.11 3.61 -5.68
N ARG A 79 13.06 4.30 -5.23
CA ARG A 79 11.94 3.66 -4.52
C ARG A 79 10.61 4.16 -5.02
N GLY A 80 9.58 3.34 -4.95
CA GLY A 80 8.28 3.70 -5.47
C GLY A 80 7.24 2.63 -5.22
N HIS A 81 6.10 2.77 -5.89
CA HIS A 81 5.07 1.76 -5.94
C HIS A 81 4.65 1.54 -7.39
N ASP A 82 4.29 0.32 -7.75
CA ASP A 82 3.65 0.01 -9.04
C ASP A 82 2.15 0.42 -9.03
N ILE A 83 1.45 0.08 -10.12
CA ILE A 83 0.02 0.35 -10.29
C ILE A 83 -0.87 -0.41 -9.29
N GLU A 84 -0.38 -1.50 -8.69
CA GLU A 84 -1.07 -2.21 -7.61
C GLU A 84 -0.73 -1.66 -6.21
N GLY A 85 0.22 -0.74 -6.11
CA GLY A 85 0.66 -0.18 -4.84
C GLY A 85 1.74 -0.99 -4.12
N LEU A 86 2.32 -1.99 -4.78
CA LEU A 86 3.37 -2.80 -4.18
C LEU A 86 4.67 -1.98 -4.13
N PRO A 87 5.36 -1.95 -2.97
CA PRO A 87 6.56 -1.16 -2.84
C PRO A 87 7.72 -1.80 -3.62
N TYR A 88 8.43 -0.98 -4.36
CA TYR A 88 9.65 -1.35 -5.06
C TYR A 88 10.84 -0.56 -4.52
N HIS A 89 11.99 -1.22 -4.37
CA HIS A 89 13.22 -0.61 -3.89
C HIS A 89 14.44 -1.10 -4.66
N HIS A 90 15.28 -0.16 -5.08
CA HIS A 90 16.56 -0.42 -5.71
C HIS A 90 17.61 0.62 -5.26
N GLU A 91 18.85 0.18 -5.08
CA GLU A 91 19.95 1.06 -4.70
C GLU A 91 21.15 0.93 -5.64
N ILE A 92 21.79 2.06 -5.94
CA ILE A 92 23.00 2.11 -6.76
C ILE A 92 24.12 2.81 -5.98
N PRO A 93 25.10 2.06 -5.44
CA PRO A 93 26.26 2.64 -4.79
C PRO A 93 27.28 3.16 -5.82
N ARG A 94 27.96 4.26 -5.48
CA ARG A 94 29.08 4.82 -6.26
C ARG A 94 30.12 5.45 -5.34
N PHE A 95 31.39 5.16 -5.59
CA PHE A 95 32.52 5.83 -4.94
C PHE A 95 33.05 6.98 -5.81
N ILE A 96 33.50 8.05 -5.17
CA ILE A 96 34.14 9.19 -5.80
C ILE A 96 35.65 8.94 -5.89
N SER A 97 36.18 8.94 -7.12
CA SER A 97 37.62 8.88 -7.39
C SER A 97 38.19 10.29 -7.58
N GLU A 98 39.52 10.42 -7.58
CA GLU A 98 40.18 11.69 -7.89
C GLU A 98 39.75 12.28 -9.24
N ALA A 99 39.57 11.44 -10.26
CA ALA A 99 39.14 11.87 -11.59
C ALA A 99 37.69 12.40 -11.62
N GLN A 100 36.87 12.05 -10.62
CA GLN A 100 35.47 12.46 -10.50
C GLN A 100 35.30 13.79 -9.76
N LEU A 101 36.35 14.31 -9.10
CA LEU A 101 36.28 15.54 -8.32
C LEU A 101 35.83 16.73 -9.17
N GLY A 102 34.84 17.46 -8.64
CA GLY A 102 34.24 18.63 -9.31
C GLY A 102 33.40 18.31 -10.54
N ARG A 103 33.16 17.02 -10.85
CA ARG A 103 32.37 16.58 -12.01
C ARG A 103 31.04 15.97 -11.59
N ALA A 104 30.04 16.11 -12.46
CA ALA A 104 28.74 15.48 -12.25
C ALA A 104 28.88 13.95 -12.20
N ILE A 105 28.18 13.35 -11.24
CA ILE A 105 28.16 11.90 -11.03
C ILE A 105 27.06 11.34 -11.92
N VAL A 106 27.38 10.30 -12.69
CA VAL A 106 26.45 9.67 -13.64
C VAL A 106 26.18 8.24 -13.23
N LEU A 107 24.90 7.95 -12.99
CA LEU A 107 24.38 6.64 -12.62
C LEU A 107 23.41 6.17 -13.69
N VAL A 108 23.44 4.87 -14.00
CA VAL A 108 22.55 4.27 -15.01
C VAL A 108 21.62 3.29 -14.32
N VAL A 109 20.33 3.56 -14.41
CA VAL A 109 19.26 2.69 -13.93
C VAL A 109 18.77 1.86 -15.11
N ARG A 110 18.78 0.52 -14.98
CA ARG A 110 18.31 -0.38 -16.03
C ARG A 110 16.78 -0.37 -16.12
N GLY A 111 16.25 -0.60 -17.33
CA GLY A 111 14.82 -0.54 -17.62
C GLY A 111 13.95 -1.46 -16.75
N ALA A 112 14.48 -2.59 -16.29
CA ALA A 112 13.76 -3.46 -15.35
C ALA A 112 13.35 -2.74 -14.05
N HIS A 113 14.15 -1.78 -13.56
CA HIS A 113 13.82 -0.98 -12.37
C HIS A 113 12.82 0.15 -12.66
N VAL A 114 12.67 0.52 -13.93
CA VAL A 114 11.68 1.51 -14.39
C VAL A 114 10.35 0.83 -14.61
N ALA A 115 10.34 -0.28 -15.35
CA ALA A 115 9.17 -1.09 -15.63
C ALA A 115 8.53 -1.67 -14.35
N ALA A 116 9.33 -1.95 -13.31
CA ALA A 116 8.81 -2.38 -12.00
C ALA A 116 7.97 -1.33 -11.27
N LEU A 117 7.88 -0.10 -11.79
CA LEU A 117 7.08 0.98 -11.25
C LEU A 117 5.97 1.42 -12.24
N ASP A 118 5.71 0.65 -13.30
CA ASP A 118 4.75 1.01 -14.33
C ASP A 118 3.35 1.29 -13.75
N GLY A 119 2.72 2.34 -14.26
CA GLY A 119 1.44 2.90 -13.80
C GLY A 119 1.45 3.48 -12.38
N GLY A 120 2.61 3.52 -11.73
CA GLY A 120 2.75 3.95 -10.35
C GLY A 120 3.60 5.21 -10.19
N SER A 121 4.50 5.18 -9.20
CA SER A 121 5.24 6.35 -8.75
C SER A 121 6.69 6.04 -8.42
N LEU A 122 7.54 7.05 -8.53
CA LEU A 122 8.98 6.98 -8.28
C LEU A 122 9.42 8.15 -7.41
N GLU A 123 10.17 7.83 -6.36
CA GLU A 123 10.94 8.76 -5.55
C GLU A 123 12.43 8.40 -5.60
N MET A 124 13.25 9.40 -5.92
CA MET A 124 14.70 9.26 -5.97
C MET A 124 15.41 10.30 -5.09
N PHE A 125 16.42 9.84 -4.37
CA PHE A 125 17.31 10.66 -3.55
C PHE A 125 18.62 9.90 -3.35
N TRP A 126 19.63 10.52 -2.75
CA TRP A 126 20.88 9.83 -2.49
C TRP A 126 21.44 10.16 -1.11
N THR A 127 22.20 9.21 -0.57
CA THR A 127 22.85 9.30 0.74
C THR A 127 24.35 9.41 0.54
N LEU A 128 24.98 10.41 1.16
CA LEU A 128 26.42 10.63 1.21
C LEU A 128 27.02 10.04 2.48
N THR A 129 28.06 9.23 2.33
CA THR A 129 28.97 8.82 3.41
C THR A 129 30.37 9.33 3.07
N SER A 130 31.00 10.10 3.97
CA SER A 130 32.29 10.74 3.73
C SER A 130 33.16 10.66 4.98
N ALA A 131 34.47 10.46 4.83
CA ALA A 131 35.39 10.48 5.97
C ALA A 131 35.46 11.86 6.66
N ALA A 132 35.08 12.93 5.96
CA ALA A 132 35.01 14.27 6.51
C ALA A 132 33.78 14.49 7.41
N ARG A 133 32.87 13.49 7.51
CA ARG A 133 31.62 13.59 8.26
C ARG A 133 31.39 12.34 9.10
N PRO A 134 30.96 12.49 10.36
CA PRO A 134 30.67 11.35 11.21
C PRO A 134 29.39 10.61 10.78
N GLU A 135 28.38 11.34 10.28
CA GLU A 135 27.07 10.80 9.94
C GLU A 135 26.75 10.90 8.44
N PRO A 136 25.96 9.96 7.89
CA PRO A 136 25.47 10.08 6.52
C PRO A 136 24.53 11.29 6.33
N VAL A 137 24.58 11.91 5.16
CA VAL A 137 23.73 13.07 4.81
C VAL A 137 22.85 12.70 3.61
N ILE A 138 21.55 12.99 3.69
CA ILE A 138 20.56 12.63 2.67
C ILE A 138 20.23 13.85 1.81
N SER A 139 20.13 13.67 0.49
CA SER A 139 19.69 14.72 -0.43
C SER A 139 18.20 15.02 -0.30
N LEU A 140 17.78 16.17 -0.86
CA LEU A 140 16.37 16.38 -1.18
C LEU A 140 15.88 15.31 -2.18
N ARG A 141 14.59 15.00 -2.10
CA ARG A 141 13.95 13.94 -2.88
C ARG A 141 13.34 14.51 -4.16
N ARG A 142 13.38 13.74 -5.25
CA ARG A 142 12.69 14.02 -6.50
C ARG A 142 11.61 12.97 -6.72
N GLN A 143 10.38 13.42 -6.95
CA GLN A 143 9.22 12.56 -7.23
C GLN A 143 8.81 12.67 -8.69
N LEU A 144 8.39 11.54 -9.24
CA LEU A 144 7.94 11.36 -10.62
C LEU A 144 6.80 10.33 -10.65
N ASP A 145 5.94 10.45 -11.65
CA ASP A 145 4.95 9.45 -12.02
C ASP A 145 5.52 8.58 -13.14
N VAL A 146 5.17 7.29 -13.20
CA VAL A 146 5.72 6.34 -14.18
C VAL A 146 4.58 5.77 -15.03
N GLY A 147 4.61 5.95 -16.36
CA GLY A 147 3.58 5.46 -17.28
C GLY A 147 2.42 6.43 -17.53
N ASP A 148 1.28 5.90 -18.00
CA ASP A 148 0.03 6.66 -18.15
C ASP A 148 -0.66 6.77 -16.80
N VAL A 149 -0.33 7.83 -16.09
CA VAL A 149 -0.78 8.03 -14.71
C VAL A 149 -1.89 9.08 -14.68
N ARG A 150 -3.03 8.79 -15.33
CA ARG A 150 -4.22 9.68 -15.32
C ARG A 150 -4.70 9.97 -13.90
N CYS A 151 -4.41 9.03 -12.99
CA CYS A 151 -4.62 9.11 -11.56
C CYS A 151 -3.35 8.57 -10.88
N SER A 152 -2.53 9.43 -10.29
CA SER A 152 -1.24 9.04 -9.71
C SER A 152 -1.29 8.49 -8.29
N LEU A 153 -2.51 8.36 -7.77
CA LEU A 153 -2.80 7.70 -6.52
C LEU A 153 -3.74 6.52 -6.76
N LEU A 154 -3.54 5.44 -6.02
CA LEU A 154 -4.40 4.26 -6.09
C LEU A 154 -5.83 4.64 -5.67
N PRO A 155 -6.87 4.03 -6.27
CA PRO A 155 -8.23 4.16 -5.78
C PRO A 155 -8.33 3.80 -4.29
N ALA A 156 -9.25 4.45 -3.58
CA ALA A 156 -9.51 4.08 -2.19
C ALA A 156 -10.26 2.74 -2.12
N THR A 157 -10.00 1.95 -1.08
CA THR A 157 -10.67 0.66 -0.86
C THR A 157 -11.69 0.79 0.25
N LEU A 158 -12.79 0.04 0.17
CA LEU A 158 -13.82 0.00 1.22
C LEU A 158 -13.72 -1.35 1.92
N GLU A 159 -13.69 -1.32 3.25
CA GLU A 159 -13.54 -2.52 4.08
C GLU A 159 -14.73 -3.47 3.94
N ASP A 160 -15.96 -2.95 3.98
CA ASP A 160 -17.18 -3.76 4.00
C ASP A 160 -17.79 -4.03 2.62
N ALA A 161 -17.17 -3.51 1.55
CA ALA A 161 -17.67 -3.71 0.19
C ALA A 161 -17.33 -5.12 -0.30
N VAL A 162 -18.34 -5.85 -0.76
CA VAL A 162 -18.22 -7.22 -1.29
C VAL A 162 -18.71 -7.23 -2.73
N GLY A 163 -17.92 -7.77 -3.65
CA GLY A 163 -18.27 -7.80 -5.08
C GLY A 163 -18.57 -6.43 -5.69
N GLY A 164 -18.01 -5.34 -5.15
CA GLY A 164 -18.30 -3.96 -5.59
C GLY A 164 -19.64 -3.40 -5.09
N SER A 165 -20.30 -4.08 -4.15
CA SER A 165 -21.53 -3.63 -3.50
C SER A 165 -21.32 -3.42 -2.00
N LEU A 166 -22.02 -2.45 -1.44
CA LEU A 166 -22.08 -2.19 0.00
C LEU A 166 -23.53 -2.26 0.46
N ASP A 167 -23.83 -3.20 1.35
CA ASP A 167 -25.16 -3.38 1.91
C ASP A 167 -25.36 -2.52 3.16
N PRO A 168 -26.25 -1.50 3.13
CA PRO A 168 -26.51 -0.66 4.30
C PRO A 168 -26.95 -1.43 5.55
N ALA A 169 -27.57 -2.60 5.41
CA ALA A 169 -27.98 -3.42 6.55
C ALA A 169 -26.78 -4.07 7.27
N ARG A 170 -25.63 -4.18 6.61
CA ARG A 170 -24.38 -4.71 7.18
C ARG A 170 -23.52 -3.62 7.81
N VAL A 171 -23.70 -2.36 7.43
CA VAL A 171 -22.90 -1.21 7.90
C VAL A 171 -23.75 -0.20 8.67
N ILE A 172 -24.50 -0.70 9.66
CA ILE A 172 -25.40 0.11 10.49
C ILE A 172 -24.68 1.20 11.29
N ASP A 173 -23.39 1.02 11.56
CA ASP A 173 -22.52 1.96 12.27
C ASP A 173 -21.58 2.73 11.33
N GLY A 174 -21.63 2.46 10.02
CA GLY A 174 -20.78 3.04 9.00
C GLY A 174 -19.78 2.03 8.44
N THR A 175 -18.90 2.50 7.55
CA THR A 175 -17.82 1.71 6.95
C THR A 175 -16.50 2.49 6.94
N SER A 176 -15.38 1.82 6.68
CA SER A 176 -14.07 2.42 6.54
C SER A 176 -13.64 2.54 5.08
N VAL A 177 -13.07 3.70 4.72
CA VAL A 177 -12.37 3.92 3.47
C VAL A 177 -10.87 3.96 3.74
N THR A 178 -10.11 3.10 3.06
CA THR A 178 -8.66 2.95 3.21
C THR A 178 -7.91 3.47 2.00
N LEU A 179 -6.95 4.36 2.24
CA LEU A 179 -6.03 4.92 1.26
C LEU A 179 -4.64 4.34 1.54
N GLN A 180 -4.03 3.72 0.53
CA GLN A 180 -2.67 3.19 0.67
C GLN A 180 -1.63 4.33 0.78
N PRO A 181 -0.48 4.08 1.42
CA PRO A 181 0.64 5.01 1.40
C PRO A 181 1.01 5.38 -0.03
N TYR A 182 1.30 6.66 -0.27
CA TYR A 182 1.70 7.14 -1.59
C TYR A 182 3.14 7.66 -1.57
N ALA A 183 3.79 7.65 -2.74
CA ALA A 183 5.14 8.20 -2.87
C ALA A 183 5.18 9.65 -2.43
N GLY A 184 6.15 9.97 -1.58
CA GLY A 184 6.29 11.33 -1.06
C GLY A 184 5.36 11.73 0.05
N MET A 185 4.58 10.78 0.59
CA MET A 185 3.77 11.02 1.77
C MET A 185 4.59 11.69 2.87
N SER A 186 4.11 12.84 3.32
CA SER A 186 4.80 13.68 4.28
C SER A 186 3.83 14.23 5.31
N ALA A 187 4.31 14.43 6.53
CA ALA A 187 3.51 15.10 7.54
C ALA A 187 3.12 16.49 7.01
N GLY A 188 1.88 16.90 7.18
CA GLY A 188 1.30 18.15 6.68
C GLY A 188 0.68 18.07 5.27
N ASP A 189 0.81 16.94 4.55
CA ASP A 189 0.02 16.72 3.34
C ASP A 189 -1.48 16.77 3.68
N ARG A 190 -2.29 17.36 2.80
CA ARG A 190 -3.74 17.48 2.97
C ARG A 190 -4.44 16.51 2.04
N VAL A 191 -5.06 15.49 2.61
CA VAL A 191 -5.81 14.48 1.88
C VAL A 191 -7.30 14.82 1.94
N ARG A 192 -7.90 15.11 0.78
CA ARG A 192 -9.33 15.39 0.66
C ARG A 192 -10.05 14.17 0.10
N LEU A 193 -10.81 13.49 0.94
CA LEU A 193 -11.69 12.39 0.54
C LEU A 193 -13.01 12.95 -0.03
N ILE A 194 -13.49 12.35 -1.09
CA ILE A 194 -14.73 12.71 -1.78
C ILE A 194 -15.57 11.45 -1.94
N TRP A 195 -16.77 11.49 -1.37
CA TRP A 195 -17.81 10.47 -1.49
C TRP A 195 -19.03 11.15 -2.12
N GLU A 196 -19.36 10.76 -3.35
CA GLU A 196 -20.43 11.42 -4.11
C GLU A 196 -21.35 10.38 -4.75
N GLY A 197 -22.65 10.59 -4.61
CA GLY A 197 -23.68 9.78 -5.30
C GLY A 197 -24.79 10.67 -5.84
N ALA A 198 -25.87 10.05 -6.33
CA ALA A 198 -27.00 10.80 -6.89
C ALA A 198 -27.70 11.71 -5.86
N VAL A 199 -27.69 11.32 -4.58
CA VAL A 199 -28.30 12.09 -3.49
C VAL A 199 -27.32 13.12 -2.94
N GLN A 200 -27.39 14.34 -3.47
CA GLN A 200 -26.45 15.43 -3.12
C GLN A 200 -26.38 15.75 -1.61
N GLY A 201 -27.49 15.61 -0.88
CA GLY A 201 -27.53 15.82 0.57
C GLY A 201 -26.81 14.74 1.40
N ALA A 202 -26.40 13.64 0.75
CA ALA A 202 -25.68 12.52 1.34
C ALA A 202 -24.29 12.34 0.69
N SER A 203 -23.74 13.40 0.11
CA SER A 203 -22.35 13.46 -0.33
C SER A 203 -21.46 13.97 0.80
N LEU A 204 -20.26 13.43 0.92
CA LEU A 204 -19.28 13.81 1.93
C LEU A 204 -17.99 14.30 1.26
N ARG A 205 -17.43 15.37 1.82
CA ARG A 205 -16.07 15.81 1.54
C ARG A 205 -15.35 16.00 2.86
N ASP A 206 -14.38 15.15 3.13
CA ASP A 206 -13.60 15.19 4.36
C ASP A 206 -12.14 15.57 4.04
N THR A 207 -11.44 16.16 5.00
CA THR A 207 -10.03 16.51 4.87
C THR A 207 -9.24 16.03 6.06
N LEU A 208 -8.30 15.13 5.79
CA LEU A 208 -7.32 14.64 6.74
C LEU A 208 -5.97 15.34 6.50
N ILE A 209 -5.31 15.76 7.58
CA ILE A 209 -3.92 16.20 7.52
C ILE A 209 -3.06 15.00 7.93
N VAL A 210 -2.08 14.64 7.09
CA VAL A 210 -1.15 13.57 7.40
C VAL A 210 -0.26 13.99 8.55
N GLU A 211 -0.22 13.21 9.62
CA GLU A 211 0.68 13.46 10.75
C GLU A 211 1.96 12.63 10.64
N SER A 212 3.01 13.05 11.35
CA SER A 212 4.33 12.39 11.30
C SER A 212 4.30 10.90 11.60
N PHE A 213 3.41 10.44 12.50
CA PHE A 213 3.26 9.03 12.85
C PHE A 213 2.54 8.20 11.78
N ALA A 214 1.77 8.85 10.90
CA ALA A 214 0.98 8.21 9.85
C ALA A 214 1.77 8.06 8.54
N VAL A 215 2.91 8.76 8.39
CA VAL A 215 3.75 8.67 7.19
C VAL A 215 4.17 7.23 6.92
N GLY A 216 3.88 6.75 5.70
CA GLY A 216 4.18 5.39 5.27
C GLY A 216 3.20 4.32 5.78
N ARG A 217 2.07 4.72 6.38
CA ARG A 217 1.00 3.82 6.81
C ARG A 217 -0.30 4.11 6.05
N PRO A 218 -1.17 3.11 5.85
CA PRO A 218 -2.50 3.35 5.30
C PRO A 218 -3.26 4.38 6.12
N LEU A 219 -3.99 5.26 5.44
CA LEU A 219 -4.90 6.21 6.07
C LEU A 219 -6.32 5.66 6.01
N VAL A 220 -7.01 5.63 7.15
CA VAL A 220 -8.37 5.07 7.27
C VAL A 220 -9.31 6.19 7.71
N LEU A 221 -10.39 6.40 6.96
CA LEU A 221 -11.43 7.38 7.24
C LEU A 221 -12.78 6.69 7.36
N GLY A 222 -13.55 7.02 8.39
CA GLY A 222 -14.89 6.48 8.59
C GLY A 222 -15.94 7.21 7.73
N ILE A 223 -16.86 6.45 7.16
CA ILE A 223 -18.05 6.95 6.46
C ILE A 223 -19.27 6.57 7.28
N ALA A 224 -19.95 7.58 7.80
CA ALA A 224 -21.11 7.38 8.66
C ALA A 224 -22.35 6.90 7.86
N PRO A 225 -23.27 6.12 8.48
CA PRO A 225 -24.45 5.55 7.81
C PRO A 225 -25.34 6.55 7.07
N GLU A 226 -25.39 7.81 7.54
CA GLU A 226 -26.16 8.88 6.91
C GLU A 226 -25.64 9.28 5.52
N PHE A 227 -24.40 8.95 5.19
CA PHE A 227 -23.82 9.14 3.85
C PHE A 227 -23.95 7.91 2.96
N ILE A 228 -24.39 6.78 3.51
CA ILE A 228 -24.50 5.49 2.81
C ILE A 228 -25.96 5.19 2.48
N THR A 229 -26.80 5.08 3.51
CA THR A 229 -28.20 4.63 3.42
C THR A 229 -29.04 5.41 2.40
N PRO A 230 -28.90 6.75 2.25
CA PRO A 230 -29.70 7.48 1.28
C PRO A 230 -29.45 7.10 -0.18
N HIS A 231 -28.33 6.46 -0.50
CA HIS A 231 -28.01 6.03 -1.87
C HIS A 231 -28.49 4.61 -2.18
N LEU A 232 -29.32 3.99 -1.33
CA LEU A 232 -29.86 2.64 -1.56
C LEU A 232 -30.52 2.51 -2.96
N GLY A 233 -30.10 1.49 -3.70
CA GLY A 233 -30.48 1.23 -5.09
C GLY A 233 -29.69 2.02 -6.13
N GLY A 234 -28.71 2.83 -5.70
CA GLY A 234 -27.85 3.66 -6.55
C GLY A 234 -26.37 3.29 -6.43
N GLU A 235 -25.52 4.16 -6.98
CA GLU A 235 -24.07 4.04 -6.95
C GLU A 235 -23.46 5.26 -6.25
N VAL A 236 -22.38 5.03 -5.51
CA VAL A 236 -21.48 6.07 -4.99
C VAL A 236 -20.10 5.94 -5.64
N VAL A 237 -19.49 7.10 -5.89
CA VAL A 237 -18.13 7.23 -6.40
C VAL A 237 -17.26 7.78 -5.27
N VAL A 238 -16.20 7.05 -4.95
CA VAL A 238 -15.21 7.40 -3.93
C VAL A 238 -13.89 7.73 -4.60
N ARG A 239 -13.33 8.89 -4.30
CA ARG A 239 -12.01 9.33 -4.77
C ARG A 239 -11.37 10.27 -3.76
N TYR A 240 -10.08 10.52 -3.89
CA TYR A 240 -9.38 11.49 -3.06
C TYR A 240 -8.33 12.28 -3.83
N CYS A 241 -7.95 13.41 -3.24
CA CYS A 241 -6.92 14.29 -3.74
C CYS A 241 -5.91 14.57 -2.63
N VAL A 242 -4.63 14.56 -2.96
CA VAL A 242 -3.53 14.90 -2.03
C VAL A 242 -2.91 16.21 -2.48
N GLU A 243 -2.97 17.21 -1.61
CA GLU A 243 -2.21 18.44 -1.72
C GLU A 243 -0.97 18.32 -0.82
N GLN A 244 0.20 18.16 -1.44
CA GLN A 244 1.48 18.06 -0.73
C GLN A 244 1.95 19.45 -0.29
N GLN A 245 2.81 19.52 0.75
CA GLN A 245 3.39 20.80 1.18
C GLN A 245 4.19 21.53 0.10
N SER A 246 4.69 20.80 -0.91
CA SER A 246 5.35 21.37 -2.09
C SER A 246 4.39 22.20 -2.98
N GLY A 247 3.08 22.11 -2.75
CA GLY A 247 2.03 22.64 -3.60
C GLY A 247 1.63 21.71 -4.74
N ALA A 248 2.24 20.52 -4.84
CA ALA A 248 1.84 19.52 -5.81
C ALA A 248 0.47 18.93 -5.43
N ILE A 249 -0.39 18.76 -6.44
CA ILE A 249 -1.72 18.18 -6.30
C ILE A 249 -1.76 16.89 -7.09
N ARG A 250 -2.18 15.79 -6.43
CA ARG A 250 -2.32 14.47 -7.03
C ARG A 250 -3.73 13.94 -6.80
N GLU A 251 -4.27 13.20 -7.78
CA GLU A 251 -5.63 12.65 -7.73
C GLU A 251 -5.60 11.12 -7.77
N SER A 252 -6.55 10.51 -7.07
CA SER A 252 -6.74 9.07 -7.10
C SER A 252 -7.61 8.60 -8.25
N GLY A 253 -7.51 7.31 -8.55
CA GLY A 253 -8.54 6.62 -9.33
C GLY A 253 -9.88 6.63 -8.58
N GLU A 254 -10.95 6.35 -9.32
CA GLU A 254 -12.31 6.28 -8.79
C GLU A 254 -12.65 4.85 -8.37
N THR A 255 -13.25 4.71 -7.19
CA THR A 255 -13.89 3.47 -6.73
C THR A 255 -15.40 3.65 -6.84
N ARG A 256 -16.04 2.82 -7.66
CA ARG A 256 -17.50 2.80 -7.83
C ARG A 256 -18.10 1.68 -7.00
N ILE A 257 -19.07 2.01 -6.16
CA ILE A 257 -19.72 1.06 -5.25
C ILE A 257 -21.22 1.15 -5.43
N SER A 258 -21.84 0.01 -5.71
CA SER A 258 -23.29 -0.12 -5.69
C SER A 258 -23.78 -0.16 -4.25
N ILE A 259 -24.78 0.64 -3.89
CA ILE A 259 -25.39 0.61 -2.57
C ILE A 259 -26.66 -0.22 -2.67
N ALA A 260 -26.58 -1.50 -2.34
CA ALA A 260 -27.68 -2.44 -2.50
C ALA A 260 -27.57 -3.57 -1.47
N PRO A 261 -28.71 -4.21 -1.12
CA PRO A 261 -28.69 -5.40 -0.29
C PRO A 261 -27.75 -6.45 -0.89
N LEU A 262 -26.98 -7.13 -0.04
CA LEU A 262 -26.12 -8.20 -0.50
C LEU A 262 -26.96 -9.43 -0.84
N GLU A 263 -27.20 -9.64 -2.12
CA GLU A 263 -27.90 -10.84 -2.59
C GLU A 263 -26.93 -12.00 -2.80
N ARG A 264 -26.98 -12.98 -1.89
CA ARG A 264 -26.27 -14.26 -2.07
C ARG A 264 -27.26 -15.33 -2.53
N GLY A 265 -26.99 -15.93 -3.70
CA GLY A 265 -27.73 -17.10 -4.18
C GLY A 265 -27.49 -18.34 -3.30
N VAL A 266 -28.38 -19.33 -3.38
CA VAL A 266 -28.17 -20.61 -2.69
C VAL A 266 -27.01 -21.37 -3.32
N LEU A 267 -26.09 -21.87 -2.49
CA LEU A 267 -24.97 -22.69 -2.95
C LEU A 267 -25.46 -24.08 -3.36
N ALA A 268 -25.14 -24.47 -4.59
CA ALA A 268 -25.47 -25.80 -5.12
C ALA A 268 -24.76 -26.90 -4.33
N ALA A 269 -25.34 -28.10 -4.28
CA ALA A 269 -24.65 -29.26 -3.74
C ALA A 269 -23.40 -29.57 -4.57
N PRO A 270 -22.32 -30.07 -3.93
CA PRO A 270 -21.12 -30.46 -4.66
C PRO A 270 -21.40 -31.65 -5.59
N GLN A 271 -20.63 -31.74 -6.67
CA GLN A 271 -20.66 -32.87 -7.60
C GLN A 271 -19.55 -33.84 -7.22
N VAL A 272 -19.84 -35.14 -7.29
CA VAL A 272 -18.84 -36.19 -7.11
C VAL A 272 -18.63 -36.85 -8.46
N LEU A 273 -17.46 -36.67 -9.04
CA LEU A 273 -17.22 -36.94 -10.46
C LEU A 273 -17.23 -38.43 -10.79
N GLU A 274 -16.80 -39.25 -9.84
CA GLU A 274 -16.74 -40.70 -9.94
C GLU A 274 -18.08 -41.38 -9.58
N ALA A 275 -19.10 -40.62 -9.17
CA ALA A 275 -20.41 -41.16 -8.82
C ALA A 275 -21.42 -41.01 -9.98
N ASP A 276 -22.10 -42.11 -10.31
CA ASP A 276 -23.20 -42.11 -11.28
C ASP A 276 -24.54 -42.28 -10.57
N ASP A 277 -25.49 -41.39 -10.88
CA ASP A 277 -26.83 -41.32 -10.24
C ASP A 277 -26.82 -41.44 -8.70
N GLY A 278 -25.81 -40.83 -8.04
CA GLY A 278 -25.67 -40.86 -6.58
C GLY A 278 -25.11 -42.17 -6.02
N VAL A 279 -24.58 -43.05 -6.86
CA VAL A 279 -23.89 -44.28 -6.48
C VAL A 279 -22.40 -44.14 -6.80
N LEU A 280 -21.56 -44.39 -5.80
CA LEU A 280 -20.10 -44.42 -5.97
C LEU A 280 -19.64 -45.88 -5.85
N ASN A 281 -19.00 -46.41 -6.89
CA ASN A 281 -18.31 -47.70 -6.81
C ASN A 281 -16.89 -47.46 -6.32
N VAL A 282 -16.52 -48.06 -5.19
CA VAL A 282 -15.23 -47.83 -4.55
C VAL A 282 -14.07 -48.38 -5.37
N GLU A 283 -14.28 -49.49 -6.09
CA GLU A 283 -13.26 -50.09 -6.96
C GLU A 283 -12.78 -49.16 -8.08
N ASP A 284 -13.63 -48.24 -8.53
CA ASP A 284 -13.32 -47.28 -9.59
C ASP A 284 -12.57 -46.02 -9.09
N ALA A 285 -12.41 -45.87 -7.76
CA ALA A 285 -11.93 -44.66 -7.10
C ALA A 285 -10.64 -44.86 -6.28
N ILE A 286 -9.76 -45.77 -6.71
CA ILE A 286 -8.52 -46.13 -5.98
C ILE A 286 -7.57 -44.96 -5.72
N ASP A 287 -7.57 -43.96 -6.60
CA ASP A 287 -6.74 -42.76 -6.49
C ASP A 287 -7.36 -41.68 -5.58
N GLY A 288 -8.56 -41.94 -5.04
CA GLY A 288 -9.40 -40.97 -4.36
C GLY A 288 -10.61 -40.57 -5.20
N VAL A 289 -11.48 -39.75 -4.61
CA VAL A 289 -12.73 -39.29 -5.23
C VAL A 289 -12.69 -37.78 -5.34
N SER A 290 -12.99 -37.28 -6.53
CA SER A 290 -12.99 -35.86 -6.87
C SER A 290 -14.34 -35.24 -6.54
N VAL A 291 -14.33 -34.30 -5.60
CA VAL A 291 -15.48 -33.47 -5.25
C VAL A 291 -15.33 -32.11 -5.91
N LEU A 292 -16.19 -31.82 -6.87
CA LEU A 292 -16.22 -30.59 -7.66
C LEU A 292 -17.27 -29.61 -7.13
N ILE A 293 -16.83 -28.37 -6.92
CA ILE A 293 -17.67 -27.22 -6.58
C ILE A 293 -17.59 -26.23 -7.75
N SER A 294 -18.66 -26.10 -8.52
CA SER A 294 -18.61 -25.44 -9.84
C SER A 294 -18.90 -23.93 -9.83
N ASP A 295 -19.83 -23.46 -8.99
CA ASP A 295 -20.34 -22.08 -9.01
C ASP A 295 -20.58 -21.56 -7.59
N ALA A 296 -19.56 -21.69 -6.73
CA ALA A 296 -19.63 -21.13 -5.38
C ALA A 296 -19.43 -19.61 -5.34
N ARG A 297 -19.02 -19.00 -6.47
CA ARG A 297 -18.70 -17.58 -6.62
C ARG A 297 -17.85 -17.10 -5.46
N VAL A 298 -16.70 -17.75 -5.32
CA VAL A 298 -15.76 -17.43 -4.25
C VAL A 298 -14.88 -16.26 -4.64
N GLU A 299 -14.59 -15.42 -3.64
CA GLU A 299 -13.71 -14.25 -3.74
C GLU A 299 -12.37 -14.53 -3.06
N GLU A 300 -11.33 -13.80 -3.45
CA GLU A 300 -10.01 -13.92 -2.83
C GLU A 300 -10.09 -13.60 -1.32
N GLY A 301 -9.44 -14.42 -0.50
CA GLY A 301 -9.47 -14.36 0.96
C GLY A 301 -10.59 -15.17 1.62
N GLU A 302 -11.56 -15.69 0.86
CA GLU A 302 -12.58 -16.59 1.41
C GLU A 302 -12.03 -17.99 1.69
N LEU A 303 -12.67 -18.73 2.60
CA LEU A 303 -12.28 -20.09 2.96
C LEU A 303 -13.41 -21.07 2.61
N VAL A 304 -13.12 -22.07 1.79
CA VAL A 304 -14.07 -23.14 1.44
C VAL A 304 -13.79 -24.37 2.28
N TYR A 305 -14.78 -24.83 3.03
CA TYR A 305 -14.68 -26.00 3.90
C TYR A 305 -15.50 -27.16 3.35
N LEU A 306 -14.84 -28.23 2.93
CA LEU A 306 -15.47 -29.48 2.51
C LEU A 306 -15.81 -30.36 3.71
N LYS A 307 -17.03 -30.91 3.68
CA LYS A 307 -17.56 -31.83 4.69
C LYS A 307 -18.05 -33.12 4.03
N CYS A 308 -17.44 -34.25 4.40
CA CYS A 308 -17.98 -35.58 4.12
C CYS A 308 -18.33 -36.28 5.43
N ASP A 309 -19.62 -36.54 5.64
CA ASP A 309 -20.12 -37.26 6.81
C ASP A 309 -20.56 -38.66 6.41
N GLY A 310 -19.80 -39.67 6.84
CA GLY A 310 -20.18 -41.06 6.73
C GLY A 310 -20.57 -41.64 8.11
N GLU A 311 -21.18 -42.83 8.11
CA GLU A 311 -21.65 -43.48 9.34
C GLU A 311 -20.51 -43.87 10.30
N SER A 312 -19.34 -44.26 9.77
CA SER A 312 -18.20 -44.72 10.57
C SER A 312 -17.38 -43.55 11.10
N PHE A 313 -16.97 -42.64 10.21
CA PHE A 313 -16.24 -41.43 10.56
C PHE A 313 -16.41 -40.36 9.48
N PHE A 314 -15.90 -39.17 9.76
CA PHE A 314 -16.04 -38.02 8.87
C PHE A 314 -14.70 -37.61 8.24
N HIS A 315 -14.76 -36.99 7.07
CA HIS A 315 -13.63 -36.33 6.42
C HIS A 315 -13.91 -34.83 6.27
N ARG A 316 -12.87 -34.03 6.44
CA ARG A 316 -12.87 -32.58 6.32
C ARG A 316 -11.65 -32.17 5.53
N ASP A 317 -11.82 -31.17 4.69
CA ASP A 317 -10.75 -30.51 3.96
C ASP A 317 -11.12 -29.04 3.81
N ASP A 318 -10.15 -28.16 3.64
CA ASP A 318 -10.38 -26.74 3.49
C ASP A 318 -9.43 -26.11 2.47
N ARG A 319 -9.86 -25.00 1.90
CA ARG A 319 -9.08 -24.28 0.90
C ARG A 319 -9.33 -22.78 0.99
N GLU A 320 -8.27 -22.06 1.28
CA GLU A 320 -8.23 -20.60 1.14
C GLU A 320 -8.21 -20.22 -0.34
N VAL A 321 -9.02 -19.26 -0.71
CA VAL A 321 -9.16 -18.78 -2.08
C VAL A 321 -8.11 -17.70 -2.30
N ILE A 322 -7.07 -18.03 -3.06
CA ILE A 322 -5.99 -17.11 -3.41
C ILE A 322 -6.16 -16.57 -4.84
N ASN A 323 -5.38 -15.56 -5.20
CA ASN A 323 -5.37 -14.97 -6.53
C ASN A 323 -5.31 -16.03 -7.66
N GLY A 324 -6.20 -15.91 -8.64
CA GLY A 324 -6.36 -16.86 -9.75
C GLY A 324 -7.33 -18.03 -9.48
N MET A 325 -7.78 -18.23 -8.23
CA MET A 325 -8.83 -19.21 -7.89
C MET A 325 -10.23 -18.58 -7.81
N ALA A 326 -10.31 -17.26 -7.67
CA ALA A 326 -11.59 -16.56 -7.62
C ALA A 326 -12.42 -16.86 -8.87
N MET A 327 -13.72 -17.10 -8.66
CA MET A 327 -14.68 -17.46 -9.73
C MET A 327 -14.34 -18.72 -10.54
N GLN A 328 -13.39 -19.55 -10.09
CA GLN A 328 -13.06 -20.84 -10.72
C GLN A 328 -13.71 -22.02 -9.97
N PRO A 329 -13.95 -23.15 -10.66
CA PRO A 329 -14.35 -24.38 -10.00
C PRO A 329 -13.26 -24.89 -9.05
N LEU A 330 -13.67 -25.41 -7.90
CA LEU A 330 -12.77 -26.00 -6.91
C LEU A 330 -12.91 -27.51 -6.91
N VAL A 331 -11.76 -28.22 -6.90
CA VAL A 331 -11.71 -29.68 -6.80
C VAL A 331 -10.98 -30.08 -5.52
N PHE A 332 -11.66 -30.89 -4.72
CA PHE A 332 -11.10 -31.57 -3.56
C PHE A 332 -10.95 -33.06 -3.86
N ILE A 333 -9.89 -33.68 -3.36
CA ILE A 333 -9.66 -35.12 -3.53
C ILE A 333 -9.83 -35.78 -2.17
N VAL A 334 -10.96 -36.47 -1.98
CA VAL A 334 -11.25 -37.21 -0.76
C VAL A 334 -10.55 -38.57 -0.83
N PRO A 335 -9.65 -38.90 0.12
CA PRO A 335 -8.83 -40.10 0.02
C PRO A 335 -9.65 -41.41 -0.05
N TYR A 336 -9.22 -42.36 -0.87
CA TYR A 336 -9.84 -43.69 -1.03
C TYR A 336 -10.19 -44.39 0.30
N ARG A 337 -9.30 -44.26 1.30
CA ARG A 337 -9.52 -44.85 2.64
C ARG A 337 -10.82 -44.39 3.30
N PHE A 338 -11.28 -43.18 3.03
CA PHE A 338 -12.54 -42.70 3.57
C PHE A 338 -13.70 -43.49 2.95
N TRP A 339 -13.74 -43.61 1.63
CA TRP A 339 -14.83 -44.28 0.92
C TRP A 339 -14.88 -45.79 1.18
N ARG A 340 -13.73 -46.47 1.20
CA ARG A 340 -13.66 -47.91 1.47
C ARG A 340 -14.27 -48.31 2.82
N GLU A 341 -14.09 -47.50 3.84
CA GLU A 341 -14.64 -47.77 5.19
C GLU A 341 -16.14 -47.45 5.31
N HIS A 342 -16.75 -46.97 4.22
CA HIS A 342 -18.17 -46.64 4.13
C HIS A 342 -18.92 -47.46 3.08
N VAL A 343 -18.33 -48.57 2.58
CA VAL A 343 -19.02 -49.52 1.70
C VAL A 343 -20.36 -49.97 2.31
N ASP A 344 -21.39 -50.04 1.46
CA ASP A 344 -22.77 -50.38 1.80
C ASP A 344 -23.49 -49.36 2.71
N THR A 345 -22.90 -48.19 2.94
CA THR A 345 -23.50 -47.11 3.73
C THR A 345 -23.82 -45.88 2.86
N LEU A 346 -24.42 -44.87 3.49
CA LEU A 346 -24.65 -43.56 2.90
C LEU A 346 -23.61 -42.55 3.40
N VAL A 347 -23.11 -41.72 2.48
CA VAL A 347 -22.24 -40.58 2.79
C VAL A 347 -22.92 -39.29 2.35
N GLN A 348 -22.92 -38.29 3.22
CA GLN A 348 -23.36 -36.93 2.92
C GLN A 348 -22.15 -36.06 2.59
N VAL A 349 -22.17 -35.41 1.44
CA VAL A 349 -21.12 -34.49 0.97
C VAL A 349 -21.72 -33.10 0.83
N SER A 350 -21.14 -32.12 1.52
CA SER A 350 -21.53 -30.71 1.46
C SER A 350 -20.29 -29.84 1.67
N TYR A 351 -20.43 -28.54 1.44
CA TYR A 351 -19.39 -27.58 1.78
C TYR A 351 -20.01 -26.32 2.41
N SER A 352 -19.18 -25.54 3.09
CA SER A 352 -19.49 -24.16 3.43
C SER A 352 -18.43 -23.23 2.82
N VAL A 353 -18.82 -21.99 2.59
CA VAL A 353 -17.88 -20.91 2.30
C VAL A 353 -17.96 -19.94 3.46
N GLU A 354 -16.85 -19.78 4.17
CA GLU A 354 -16.65 -18.69 5.11
C GLU A 354 -16.34 -17.44 4.29
N ARG A 355 -17.29 -16.51 4.30
CA ARG A 355 -17.27 -15.30 3.50
C ARG A 355 -16.48 -14.20 4.22
N LEU A 356 -16.04 -13.19 3.46
CA LEU A 356 -15.30 -12.05 4.00
C LEU A 356 -16.11 -11.18 5.00
N ASP A 357 -17.42 -11.39 5.07
CA ASP A 357 -18.33 -10.70 5.99
C ASP A 357 -18.72 -11.56 7.20
N ASP A 358 -17.86 -12.53 7.56
CA ASP A 358 -18.04 -13.48 8.67
C ASP A 358 -19.31 -14.35 8.57
N VAL A 359 -19.94 -14.40 7.39
CA VAL A 359 -21.09 -15.27 7.12
C VAL A 359 -20.59 -16.64 6.64
N SER A 360 -20.96 -17.70 7.37
CA SER A 360 -20.80 -19.08 6.88
C SER A 360 -21.97 -19.44 5.97
N GLN A 361 -21.72 -19.53 4.66
CA GLN A 361 -22.73 -19.90 3.69
C GLN A 361 -22.69 -21.40 3.38
N MET A 362 -23.77 -22.12 3.68
CA MET A 362 -23.84 -23.57 3.47
C MET A 362 -24.34 -23.95 2.08
N SER A 363 -23.77 -25.02 1.53
CA SER A 363 -24.25 -25.67 0.31
C SER A 363 -25.44 -26.60 0.56
N GLY A 364 -26.12 -26.98 -0.52
CA GLY A 364 -26.92 -28.20 -0.54
C GLY A 364 -26.08 -29.45 -0.25
N VAL A 365 -26.74 -30.55 0.11
CA VAL A 365 -26.09 -31.83 0.42
C VAL A 365 -26.21 -32.79 -0.75
N LYS A 366 -25.10 -33.39 -1.16
CA LYS A 366 -25.07 -34.53 -2.08
C LYS A 366 -25.03 -35.82 -1.25
N LEU A 367 -26.06 -36.64 -1.37
CA LEU A 367 -26.09 -37.97 -0.76
C LEU A 367 -25.51 -38.99 -1.74
N LEU A 368 -24.61 -39.85 -1.25
CA LEU A 368 -24.00 -40.93 -2.02
C LEU A 368 -24.22 -42.28 -1.34
N ARG A 369 -24.60 -43.28 -2.13
CA ARG A 369 -24.52 -44.69 -1.73
C ARG A 369 -23.19 -45.26 -2.20
N VAL A 370 -22.41 -45.76 -1.27
CA VAL A 370 -21.09 -46.33 -1.55
C VAL A 370 -21.25 -47.84 -1.77
N LYS A 371 -20.75 -48.34 -2.90
CA LYS A 371 -20.77 -49.77 -3.23
C LYS A 371 -19.36 -50.33 -3.29
N GLY A 372 -19.23 -51.54 -2.77
CA GLY A 372 -18.01 -52.35 -2.82
C GLY A 372 -17.89 -53.13 -4.11
#